data_AF-A0A8B7XKC7-F1
#
_entry.id   AF-A0A8B7XKC7-F1
#
_cell.length_a   1.000
_cell.length_b   1.000
_cell.length_c   1.000
_cell.angle_alpha   90.00
_cell.angle_beta   90.00
_cell.angle_gamma   90.00
#
_symmetry.space_group_name_H-M   'P 1'
#
loop_
_entity.id
_entity.type
_entity.pdbx_description
1 polymer ?
#
loop_
_entity_poly.entity_id
_entity_poly.type
_entity_poly.pdbx_seq_one_letter_code
_entity_poly.pdbx_strand_id
1 'polypeptide(L)'
;MSSKRCRESMKLEVAECLEHSLEQLRDIWDEIGICEEQRVERQNVVLHHMRNLLSEMVSEERDLRRRLLASVENCGQEVVTISKELGLQPFQPEEGLTILQLEKSLRQKVESLNKEKSERMAKLKQLKDREQHLCDLLCTTPYYIPSGTVPTTEQLETLKDHIQTLTTEKESRQQILSGTKKKIISLLADLEQGPNTSFERDIVCEEEDSFLLSKENMEALRVLHQELEFKQKENQGIADHLREQIASLWNRLLYPAEERDEYLASHQGYKPSDIKVLREEFARLEELKMQNLKRVTQASREEIALWWDKCYFSRQQRNEFAGFYDDEFTEELLLQHDEELARVKAYYEKNKEILECIKKREEMWKQMLEFEKRANDPNRYNNRGGNLLQEEKERKKINRDLPKLEKILAEQISSYEEKTGAPFLVDGCRFMDYVQMQWAAHEQEKQLRKEERIKAKHLQTENEMTFGSKPNTPAKRRNPNCSKTPNKRLKGTPKRVLRPTGARLAHRKALAERNADMSHAFSTSTISGGHHGPVNSNMSITSACSSYSDFAREFDAKRKNNCRSSSASSPTSLSSSRSRITLL
;
A
#
# COMPACT_ATOMS: atom_id res chain seq x y z
N MET A 1 87.71 -47.03 14.97
CA MET A 1 88.52 -48.27 14.88
C MET A 1 87.70 -49.56 14.90
N SER A 2 86.72 -49.74 15.80
CA SER A 2 85.99 -51.01 16.03
C SER A 2 85.62 -51.84 14.79
N SER A 3 85.00 -51.24 13.76
CA SER A 3 84.56 -51.95 12.53
C SER A 3 85.66 -52.70 11.78
N LYS A 4 86.92 -52.23 11.77
CA LYS A 4 88.03 -52.99 11.16
C LYS A 4 88.33 -54.26 11.95
N ARG A 5 88.48 -54.12 13.27
CA ARG A 5 88.78 -55.22 14.20
C ARG A 5 87.69 -56.30 14.21
N CYS A 6 86.43 -55.88 14.12
CA CYS A 6 85.29 -56.79 13.97
C CYS A 6 85.32 -57.56 12.62
N ARG A 7 85.63 -56.87 11.51
CA ARG A 7 85.81 -57.50 10.19
C ARG A 7 87.01 -58.46 10.15
N GLU A 8 88.04 -58.20 10.94
CA GLU A 8 89.22 -59.06 11.09
C GLU A 8 88.89 -60.30 11.95
N SER A 9 88.14 -60.15 13.05
CA SER A 9 87.61 -61.27 13.86
C SER A 9 86.73 -62.21 13.03
N MET A 10 85.71 -61.67 12.35
CA MET A 10 84.79 -62.43 11.49
C MET A 10 85.51 -63.19 10.35
N LYS A 11 86.66 -62.68 9.87
CA LYS A 11 87.49 -63.39 8.88
C LYS A 11 88.24 -64.58 9.48
N LEU A 12 88.73 -64.45 10.71
CA LEU A 12 89.41 -65.53 11.43
C LEU A 12 88.41 -66.63 11.79
N GLU A 13 87.27 -66.26 12.40
CA GLU A 13 86.20 -67.19 12.78
C GLU A 13 85.66 -68.01 11.60
N VAL A 14 85.48 -67.38 10.42
CA VAL A 14 85.07 -68.07 9.19
C VAL A 14 86.18 -68.96 8.62
N ALA A 15 87.46 -68.59 8.80
CA ALA A 15 88.59 -69.41 8.36
C ALA A 15 88.77 -70.64 9.26
N GLU A 16 88.80 -70.48 10.59
CA GLU A 16 88.93 -71.56 11.57
C GLU A 16 87.76 -72.57 11.45
N CYS A 17 86.53 -72.07 11.27
CA CYS A 17 85.35 -72.92 11.08
C CYS A 17 85.42 -73.73 9.76
N LEU A 18 85.90 -73.11 8.68
CA LEU A 18 86.11 -73.80 7.39
C LEU A 18 87.23 -74.83 7.48
N GLU A 19 88.37 -74.47 8.08
CA GLU A 19 89.52 -75.34 8.26
C GLU A 19 89.15 -76.59 9.07
N HIS A 20 88.55 -76.41 10.24
CA HIS A 20 88.07 -77.53 11.08
C HIS A 20 87.05 -78.43 10.36
N SER A 21 86.15 -77.84 9.56
CA SER A 21 85.18 -78.61 8.76
C SER A 21 85.83 -79.40 7.62
N LEU A 22 86.88 -78.85 6.99
CA LEU A 22 87.63 -79.53 5.94
C LEU A 22 88.54 -80.63 6.50
N GLU A 23 89.09 -80.46 7.70
CA GLU A 23 89.82 -81.52 8.41
C GLU A 23 88.92 -82.71 8.72
N GLN A 24 87.74 -82.48 9.32
CA GLN A 24 86.76 -83.55 9.56
C GLN A 24 86.35 -84.27 8.26
N LEU A 25 86.16 -83.53 7.17
CA LEU A 25 85.85 -84.13 5.86
C LEU A 25 87.01 -84.98 5.30
N ARG A 26 88.25 -84.52 5.42
CA ARG A 26 89.46 -85.28 5.03
C ARG A 26 89.53 -86.59 5.80
N ASP A 27 89.42 -86.53 7.13
CA ASP A 27 89.57 -87.69 8.01
C ASP A 27 88.48 -88.74 7.71
N ILE A 28 87.22 -88.31 7.48
CA ILE A 28 86.11 -89.16 7.02
C ILE A 28 86.39 -89.75 5.61
N TRP A 29 87.05 -89.02 4.72
CA TRP A 29 87.39 -89.53 3.38
C TRP A 29 88.55 -90.53 3.39
N ASP A 30 89.44 -90.45 4.38
CA ASP A 30 90.47 -91.44 4.67
C ASP A 30 89.86 -92.73 5.24
N GLU A 31 88.92 -92.64 6.19
CA GLU A 31 88.19 -93.81 6.72
C GLU A 31 87.40 -94.58 5.64
N ILE A 32 86.79 -93.86 4.68
CA ILE A 32 85.99 -94.46 3.59
C ILE A 32 86.86 -94.92 2.40
N GLY A 33 88.11 -94.45 2.29
CA GLY A 33 89.02 -94.80 1.18
C GLY A 33 88.68 -94.14 -0.16
N ILE A 34 88.15 -92.91 -0.14
CA ILE A 34 87.79 -92.16 -1.36
C ILE A 34 89.05 -91.65 -2.06
N CYS A 35 89.16 -91.83 -3.39
CA CYS A 35 90.31 -91.37 -4.17
C CYS A 35 90.38 -89.84 -4.28
N GLU A 36 91.60 -89.31 -4.43
CA GLU A 36 91.89 -87.87 -4.39
C GLU A 36 91.09 -87.06 -5.43
N GLU A 37 90.86 -87.60 -6.62
CA GLU A 37 90.05 -86.99 -7.68
C GLU A 37 88.62 -86.66 -7.18
N GLN A 38 87.97 -87.63 -6.51
CA GLN A 38 86.64 -87.43 -5.93
C GLN A 38 86.64 -86.54 -4.68
N ARG A 39 87.76 -86.45 -3.94
CA ARG A 39 87.93 -85.48 -2.84
C ARG A 39 87.96 -84.06 -3.40
N VAL A 40 88.76 -83.84 -4.45
CA VAL A 40 88.86 -82.56 -5.16
C VAL A 40 87.53 -82.15 -5.79
N GLU A 41 86.76 -83.07 -6.38
CA GLU A 41 85.39 -82.79 -6.84
C GLU A 41 84.49 -82.28 -5.70
N ARG A 42 84.50 -82.95 -4.55
CA ARG A 42 83.66 -82.58 -3.38
C ARG A 42 84.11 -81.26 -2.75
N GLN A 43 85.41 -81.01 -2.64
CA GLN A 43 85.94 -79.71 -2.22
C GLN A 43 85.52 -78.59 -3.18
N ASN A 44 85.54 -78.84 -4.50
CA ASN A 44 85.07 -77.87 -5.49
C ASN A 44 83.58 -77.56 -5.36
N VAL A 45 82.73 -78.54 -4.99
CA VAL A 45 81.31 -78.30 -4.68
C VAL A 45 81.15 -77.41 -3.43
N VAL A 46 81.89 -77.68 -2.34
CA VAL A 46 81.87 -76.80 -1.14
C VAL A 46 82.33 -75.38 -1.48
N LEU A 47 83.45 -75.24 -2.19
CA LEU A 47 83.96 -73.94 -2.63
C LEU A 47 83.00 -73.23 -3.60
N HIS A 48 82.25 -73.96 -4.43
CA HIS A 48 81.21 -73.38 -5.29
C HIS A 48 80.06 -72.79 -4.46
N HIS A 49 79.49 -73.54 -3.51
CA HIS A 49 78.43 -73.03 -2.64
C HIS A 49 78.87 -71.81 -1.80
N MET A 50 80.09 -71.82 -1.25
CA MET A 50 80.64 -70.66 -0.53
C MET A 50 80.84 -69.44 -1.43
N ARG A 51 81.36 -69.64 -2.66
CA ARG A 51 81.52 -68.55 -3.63
C ARG A 51 80.17 -67.97 -4.06
N ASN A 52 79.16 -68.80 -4.26
CA ASN A 52 77.81 -68.34 -4.61
C ASN A 52 77.22 -67.48 -3.49
N LEU A 53 77.18 -67.98 -2.25
CA LEU A 53 76.64 -67.24 -1.10
C LEU A 53 77.36 -65.88 -0.89
N LEU A 54 78.69 -65.85 -0.96
CA LEU A 54 79.45 -64.60 -0.84
C LEU A 54 79.22 -63.66 -2.03
N SER A 55 78.98 -64.19 -3.23
CA SER A 55 78.62 -63.41 -4.42
C SER A 55 77.20 -62.84 -4.33
N GLU A 56 76.26 -63.61 -3.77
CA GLU A 56 74.87 -63.23 -3.50
C GLU A 56 74.82 -62.09 -2.47
N MET A 57 75.44 -62.24 -1.30
CA MET A 57 75.54 -61.17 -0.30
C MET A 57 76.17 -59.88 -0.86
N VAL A 58 77.22 -60.01 -1.68
CA VAL A 58 77.85 -58.85 -2.35
C VAL A 58 76.95 -58.27 -3.44
N SER A 59 76.08 -59.05 -4.08
CA SER A 59 75.07 -58.54 -5.01
C SER A 59 73.95 -57.81 -4.28
N GLU A 60 73.42 -58.36 -3.18
CA GLU A 60 72.39 -57.72 -2.37
C GLU A 60 72.82 -56.33 -1.87
N GLU A 61 74.06 -56.19 -1.40
CA GLU A 61 74.64 -54.90 -0.99
C GLU A 61 74.89 -53.95 -2.17
N ARG A 62 75.33 -54.47 -3.34
CA ARG A 62 75.39 -53.68 -4.57
C ARG A 62 74.00 -53.18 -4.98
N ASP A 63 72.96 -53.98 -4.77
CA ASP A 63 71.59 -53.70 -5.21
C ASP A 63 70.82 -52.85 -4.20
N LEU A 64 71.16 -52.92 -2.92
CA LEU A 64 70.83 -51.91 -1.91
C LEU A 64 71.46 -50.56 -2.28
N ARG A 65 72.77 -50.53 -2.61
CA ARG A 65 73.44 -49.31 -3.07
C ARG A 65 72.82 -48.75 -4.36
N ARG A 66 72.49 -49.58 -5.36
CA ARG A 66 71.81 -49.16 -6.59
C ARG A 66 70.45 -48.53 -6.28
N ARG A 67 69.62 -49.18 -5.45
CA ARG A 67 68.31 -48.66 -5.02
C ARG A 67 68.42 -47.34 -4.26
N LEU A 68 69.36 -47.23 -3.31
CA LEU A 68 69.57 -45.99 -2.55
C LEU A 68 70.02 -44.82 -3.44
N LEU A 69 70.92 -45.06 -4.40
CA LEU A 69 71.34 -44.01 -5.35
C LEU A 69 70.19 -43.56 -6.26
N ALA A 70 69.38 -44.49 -6.78
CA ALA A 70 68.17 -44.14 -7.54
C ALA A 70 67.12 -43.40 -6.70
N SER A 71 67.01 -43.72 -5.40
CA SER A 71 66.13 -43.01 -4.46
C SER A 71 66.63 -41.57 -4.18
N VAL A 72 67.95 -41.39 -4.03
CA VAL A 72 68.59 -40.05 -3.91
C VAL A 72 68.36 -39.23 -5.18
N GLU A 73 68.50 -39.83 -6.36
CA GLU A 73 68.24 -39.15 -7.64
C GLU A 73 66.76 -38.75 -7.78
N ASN A 74 65.83 -39.68 -7.59
CA ASN A 74 64.40 -39.42 -7.69
C ASN A 74 63.94 -38.36 -6.67
N CYS A 75 64.26 -38.52 -5.39
CA CYS A 75 63.89 -37.53 -4.37
C CYS A 75 64.59 -36.18 -4.59
N GLY A 76 65.80 -36.17 -5.15
CA GLY A 76 66.49 -34.93 -5.56
C GLY A 76 65.75 -34.19 -6.67
N GLN A 77 65.35 -34.90 -7.74
CA GLN A 77 64.55 -34.35 -8.82
C GLN A 77 63.17 -33.87 -8.33
N GLU A 78 62.54 -34.63 -7.43
CA GLU A 78 61.25 -34.31 -6.83
C GLU A 78 61.32 -33.06 -5.95
N VAL A 79 62.33 -32.94 -5.07
CA VAL A 79 62.58 -31.71 -4.27
C VAL A 79 62.82 -30.50 -5.18
N VAL A 80 63.64 -30.62 -6.23
CA VAL A 80 63.88 -29.52 -7.18
C VAL A 80 62.59 -29.13 -7.92
N THR A 81 61.71 -30.08 -8.20
CA THR A 81 60.44 -29.82 -8.88
C THR A 81 59.45 -29.12 -7.96
N ILE A 82 59.22 -29.65 -6.75
CA ILE A 82 58.25 -29.07 -5.81
C ILE A 82 58.75 -27.71 -5.26
N SER A 83 60.06 -27.52 -5.04
CA SER A 83 60.59 -26.18 -4.71
C SER A 83 60.29 -25.15 -5.80
N LYS A 84 60.43 -25.50 -7.08
CA LYS A 84 60.08 -24.61 -8.20
C LYS A 84 58.58 -24.30 -8.24
N GLU A 85 57.72 -25.29 -8.05
CA GLU A 85 56.26 -25.09 -7.98
C GLU A 85 55.84 -24.18 -6.81
N LEU A 86 56.50 -24.30 -5.65
CA LEU A 86 56.19 -23.51 -4.45
C LEU A 86 56.81 -22.10 -4.45
N GLY A 87 57.68 -21.78 -5.42
CA GLY A 87 58.47 -20.54 -5.46
C GLY A 87 59.61 -20.50 -4.43
N LEU A 88 60.04 -21.66 -3.92
CA LEU A 88 61.04 -21.78 -2.86
C LEU A 88 62.45 -21.99 -3.42
N GLN A 89 63.46 -21.58 -2.65
CA GLN A 89 64.86 -21.83 -2.97
C GLN A 89 65.17 -23.34 -3.09
N PRO A 90 66.11 -23.74 -3.96
CA PRO A 90 66.56 -25.14 -4.04
C PRO A 90 67.13 -25.60 -2.69
N PHE A 91 66.69 -26.78 -2.23
CA PHE A 91 67.25 -27.39 -1.03
C PHE A 91 68.70 -27.82 -1.28
N GLN A 92 69.60 -27.40 -0.39
CA GLN A 92 70.99 -27.83 -0.36
C GLN A 92 71.18 -28.76 0.85
N PRO A 93 71.46 -30.07 0.66
CA PRO A 93 71.78 -30.97 1.75
C PRO A 93 73.19 -30.68 2.30
N GLU A 94 73.43 -31.06 3.56
CA GLU A 94 74.74 -30.87 4.22
C GLU A 94 75.86 -31.65 3.50
N GLU A 95 77.07 -31.07 3.46
CA GLU A 95 78.23 -31.73 2.86
C GLU A 95 78.72 -32.90 3.73
N GLY A 96 79.20 -33.97 3.08
CA GLY A 96 79.78 -35.14 3.76
C GLY A 96 78.79 -36.20 4.27
N LEU A 97 77.48 -36.03 4.03
CA LEU A 97 76.47 -37.05 4.37
C LEU A 97 76.72 -38.39 3.64
N THR A 98 76.50 -39.51 4.33
CA THR A 98 76.49 -40.83 3.68
C THR A 98 75.23 -41.00 2.82
N ILE A 99 75.27 -41.91 1.83
CA ILE A 99 74.16 -42.16 0.88
C ILE A 99 72.82 -42.38 1.62
N LEU A 100 72.82 -43.14 2.73
CA LEU A 100 71.63 -43.42 3.51
C LEU A 100 71.12 -42.21 4.31
N GLN A 101 72.01 -41.32 4.77
CA GLN A 101 71.61 -40.07 5.43
C GLN A 101 71.08 -39.05 4.41
N LEU A 102 71.68 -38.98 3.23
CA LEU A 102 71.25 -38.13 2.12
C LEU A 102 69.88 -38.57 1.55
N GLU A 103 69.67 -39.88 1.37
CA GLU A 103 68.36 -40.44 1.01
C GLU A 103 67.30 -40.02 2.02
N LYS A 104 67.58 -40.23 3.32
CA LYS A 104 66.65 -39.89 4.39
C LYS A 104 66.35 -38.39 4.44
N SER A 105 67.35 -37.51 4.32
CA SER A 105 67.14 -36.06 4.39
C SER A 105 66.36 -35.53 3.18
N LEU A 106 66.66 -36.04 1.98
CA LEU A 106 65.89 -35.72 0.77
C LEU A 106 64.45 -36.21 0.88
N ARG A 107 64.20 -37.46 1.32
CA ARG A 107 62.83 -37.98 1.48
C ARG A 107 62.04 -37.21 2.52
N GLN A 108 62.63 -36.88 3.68
CA GLN A 108 61.99 -36.01 4.68
C GLN A 108 61.73 -34.60 4.12
N LYS A 109 62.56 -34.09 3.21
CA LYS A 109 62.31 -32.82 2.52
C LYS A 109 61.16 -32.94 1.51
N VAL A 110 61.08 -34.01 0.70
CA VAL A 110 59.93 -34.33 -0.16
C VAL A 110 58.64 -34.35 0.66
N GLU A 111 58.61 -35.12 1.75
CA GLU A 111 57.46 -35.20 2.67
C GLU A 111 57.02 -33.81 3.15
N SER A 112 57.97 -32.94 3.55
CA SER A 112 57.68 -31.57 3.98
C SER A 112 57.11 -30.67 2.87
N LEU A 113 57.64 -30.76 1.65
CA LEU A 113 57.25 -29.91 0.52
C LEU A 113 55.91 -30.36 -0.09
N ASN A 114 55.69 -31.67 -0.20
CA ASN A 114 54.39 -32.22 -0.63
C ASN A 114 53.29 -31.88 0.39
N LYS A 115 53.60 -31.88 1.69
CA LYS A 115 52.68 -31.38 2.73
C LYS A 115 52.32 -29.91 2.48
N GLU A 116 53.31 -29.02 2.37
CA GLU A 116 53.05 -27.59 2.13
C GLU A 116 52.25 -27.35 0.82
N LYS A 117 52.60 -28.05 -0.26
CA LYS A 117 51.85 -28.04 -1.53
C LYS A 117 50.39 -28.44 -1.32
N SER A 118 50.13 -29.52 -0.56
CA SER A 118 48.77 -29.97 -0.27
C SER A 118 47.98 -28.96 0.58
N GLU A 119 48.63 -28.32 1.56
CA GLU A 119 48.01 -27.30 2.42
C GLU A 119 47.67 -26.01 1.64
N ARG A 120 48.59 -25.53 0.78
CA ARG A 120 48.33 -24.39 -0.11
C ARG A 120 47.18 -24.68 -1.09
N MET A 121 47.13 -25.87 -1.69
CA MET A 121 46.06 -26.27 -2.63
C MET A 121 44.71 -26.47 -1.92
N ALA A 122 44.68 -27.06 -0.73
CA ALA A 122 43.47 -27.18 0.07
C ALA A 122 42.91 -25.81 0.50
N LYS A 123 43.79 -24.90 0.94
CA LYS A 123 43.43 -23.51 1.27
C LYS A 123 42.91 -22.75 0.03
N LEU A 124 43.54 -22.92 -1.14
CA LEU A 124 43.05 -22.35 -2.40
C LEU A 124 41.63 -22.83 -2.71
N LYS A 125 41.38 -24.15 -2.64
CA LYS A 125 40.05 -24.70 -2.87
C LYS A 125 39.02 -24.12 -1.89
N GLN A 126 39.31 -24.13 -0.58
CA GLN A 126 38.40 -23.60 0.43
C GLN A 126 38.04 -22.11 0.19
N LEU A 127 39.04 -21.31 -0.20
CA LEU A 127 38.82 -19.89 -0.52
C LEU A 127 38.01 -19.74 -1.82
N LYS A 128 38.30 -20.53 -2.87
CA LYS A 128 37.56 -20.54 -4.14
C LYS A 128 36.11 -20.98 -3.98
N ASP A 129 35.85 -22.04 -3.22
CA ASP A 129 34.50 -22.53 -2.93
C ASP A 129 33.68 -21.45 -2.18
N ARG A 130 34.30 -20.70 -1.26
CA ARG A 130 33.66 -19.58 -0.54
C ARG A 130 33.47 -18.34 -1.41
N GLU A 131 34.45 -18.01 -2.25
CA GLU A 131 34.37 -16.89 -3.20
C GLU A 131 33.25 -17.11 -4.20
N GLN A 132 33.16 -18.31 -4.81
CA GLN A 132 32.13 -18.61 -5.79
C GLN A 132 30.72 -18.39 -5.21
N HIS A 133 30.47 -18.90 -4.00
CA HIS A 133 29.19 -18.67 -3.29
C HIS A 133 28.90 -17.17 -3.05
N LEU A 134 29.91 -16.35 -2.76
CA LEU A 134 29.72 -14.89 -2.61
C LEU A 134 29.47 -14.22 -3.97
N CYS A 135 30.18 -14.65 -5.01
CA CYS A 135 30.02 -14.17 -6.38
C CYS A 135 28.66 -14.52 -6.98
N ASP A 136 28.14 -15.73 -6.75
CA ASP A 136 26.82 -16.16 -7.20
C ASP A 136 25.72 -15.26 -6.56
N LEU A 137 25.79 -15.06 -5.24
CA LEU A 137 24.82 -14.26 -4.49
C LEU A 137 24.87 -12.75 -4.80
N LEU A 138 26.06 -12.21 -5.06
CA LEU A 138 26.27 -10.79 -5.40
C LEU A 138 26.20 -10.49 -6.91
N CYS A 139 26.10 -11.55 -7.73
CA CYS A 139 26.26 -11.56 -9.18
C CYS A 139 27.55 -10.86 -9.66
N THR A 140 28.68 -11.19 -9.05
CA THR A 140 30.01 -10.66 -9.39
C THR A 140 30.91 -11.73 -10.03
N THR A 141 31.95 -11.29 -10.76
CA THR A 141 32.94 -12.19 -11.37
C THR A 141 34.03 -12.60 -10.36
N PRO A 142 34.31 -13.91 -10.16
CA PRO A 142 35.41 -14.36 -9.29
C PRO A 142 36.80 -13.86 -9.74
N TYR A 143 37.71 -13.70 -8.77
CA TYR A 143 39.09 -13.29 -9.01
C TYR A 143 39.88 -14.33 -9.81
N TYR A 144 40.65 -13.92 -10.81
CA TYR A 144 41.40 -14.87 -11.63
C TYR A 144 42.66 -15.40 -10.94
N ILE A 145 42.78 -16.73 -10.84
CA ILE A 145 44.01 -17.43 -10.44
C ILE A 145 44.27 -18.52 -11.49
N PRO A 146 45.50 -18.63 -12.05
CA PRO A 146 45.84 -19.66 -13.03
C PRO A 146 45.57 -21.08 -12.51
N SER A 147 44.89 -21.89 -13.32
CA SER A 147 44.57 -23.28 -12.99
C SER A 147 45.78 -24.19 -13.21
N GLY A 148 46.00 -25.13 -12.29
CA GLY A 148 47.07 -26.14 -12.38
C GLY A 148 48.41 -25.76 -11.73
N THR A 149 48.62 -24.49 -11.38
CA THR A 149 49.79 -24.03 -10.61
C THR A 149 49.53 -24.01 -9.10
N VAL A 150 50.53 -24.31 -8.29
CA VAL A 150 50.46 -24.09 -6.83
C VAL A 150 50.50 -22.58 -6.56
N PRO A 151 49.58 -22.02 -5.76
CA PRO A 151 49.53 -20.57 -5.55
C PRO A 151 50.68 -20.08 -4.65
N THR A 152 51.07 -18.82 -4.85
CA THR A 152 51.93 -18.12 -3.91
C THR A 152 51.18 -17.78 -2.62
N THR A 153 51.93 -17.48 -1.56
CA THR A 153 51.34 -16.94 -0.32
C THR A 153 50.60 -15.63 -0.59
N GLU A 154 51.17 -14.73 -1.39
CA GLU A 154 50.56 -13.46 -1.78
C GLU A 154 49.22 -13.66 -2.52
N GLN A 155 49.14 -14.61 -3.46
CA GLN A 155 47.89 -14.95 -4.16
C GLN A 155 46.80 -15.50 -3.21
N LEU A 156 47.19 -16.19 -2.13
CA LEU A 156 46.26 -16.70 -1.13
C LEU A 156 45.78 -15.63 -0.16
N GLU A 157 46.57 -14.59 0.09
CA GLU A 157 46.18 -13.46 0.93
C GLU A 157 45.38 -12.41 0.13
N THR A 158 45.75 -12.07 -1.12
CA THR A 158 44.91 -11.20 -1.97
C THR A 158 43.53 -11.80 -2.26
N LEU A 159 43.42 -13.13 -2.39
CA LEU A 159 42.13 -13.82 -2.50
C LEU A 159 41.31 -13.70 -1.21
N LYS A 160 41.93 -13.76 -0.01
CA LYS A 160 41.23 -13.50 1.26
C LYS A 160 40.73 -12.06 1.34
N ASP A 161 41.55 -11.08 0.97
CA ASP A 161 41.18 -9.66 1.00
C ASP A 161 40.00 -9.39 0.05
N HIS A 162 39.96 -10.07 -1.10
CA HIS A 162 38.82 -10.02 -2.00
C HIS A 162 37.57 -10.68 -1.38
N ILE A 163 37.70 -11.87 -0.79
CA ILE A 163 36.60 -12.54 -0.07
C ILE A 163 36.10 -11.69 1.10
N GLN A 164 36.96 -10.93 1.78
CA GLN A 164 36.58 -10.01 2.85
C GLN A 164 35.79 -8.81 2.31
N THR A 165 36.21 -8.20 1.19
CA THR A 165 35.45 -7.10 0.54
C THR A 165 34.11 -7.58 -0.03
N LEU A 166 34.02 -8.79 -0.59
CA LEU A 166 32.74 -9.41 -0.96
C LEU A 166 31.86 -9.71 0.26
N THR A 167 32.45 -10.15 1.39
CA THR A 167 31.69 -10.43 2.63
C THR A 167 31.08 -9.15 3.21
N THR A 168 31.86 -8.06 3.30
CA THR A 168 31.33 -6.77 3.81
C THR A 168 30.35 -6.12 2.85
N GLU A 169 30.50 -6.29 1.53
CA GLU A 169 29.48 -5.87 0.56
C GLU A 169 28.18 -6.68 0.70
N LYS A 170 28.25 -8.00 0.93
CA LYS A 170 27.09 -8.87 1.21
C LYS A 170 26.33 -8.42 2.45
N GLU A 171 27.06 -8.17 3.55
CA GLU A 171 26.48 -7.69 4.81
C GLU A 171 25.79 -6.32 4.63
N SER A 172 26.45 -5.39 3.92
CA SER A 172 25.89 -4.07 3.60
C SER A 172 24.62 -4.15 2.74
N ARG A 173 24.66 -4.90 1.62
CA ARG A 173 23.49 -5.07 0.74
C ARG A 173 22.34 -5.76 1.48
N GLN A 174 22.60 -6.77 2.32
CA GLN A 174 21.56 -7.44 3.11
C GLN A 174 20.95 -6.52 4.20
N GLN A 175 21.75 -5.68 4.86
CA GLN A 175 21.23 -4.69 5.81
C GLN A 175 20.32 -3.66 5.11
N ILE A 176 20.69 -3.20 3.91
CA ILE A 176 19.87 -2.33 3.08
C ILE A 176 18.58 -3.03 2.64
N LEU A 177 18.66 -4.30 2.22
CA LEU A 177 17.50 -5.11 1.85
C LEU A 177 16.49 -5.20 3.00
N SER A 178 16.92 -5.67 4.17
CA SER A 178 16.04 -5.85 5.34
C SER A 178 15.43 -4.52 5.82
N GLY A 179 16.21 -3.44 5.82
CA GLY A 179 15.73 -2.10 6.16
C GLY A 179 14.72 -1.54 5.16
N THR A 180 14.91 -1.81 3.87
CA THR A 180 14.05 -1.30 2.79
C THR A 180 12.78 -2.13 2.63
N LYS A 181 12.87 -3.47 2.76
CA LYS A 181 11.73 -4.41 2.82
C LYS A 181 10.72 -4.00 3.90
N LYS A 182 11.19 -3.68 5.11
CA LYS A 182 10.34 -3.19 6.23
C LYS A 182 9.61 -1.87 5.89
N LYS A 183 10.27 -0.94 5.21
CA LYS A 183 9.63 0.31 4.74
C LYS A 183 8.62 0.07 3.63
N ILE A 184 8.95 -0.76 2.64
CA ILE A 184 8.05 -1.14 1.54
C ILE A 184 6.77 -1.79 2.08
N ILE A 185 6.88 -2.69 3.05
CA ILE A 185 5.73 -3.33 3.71
C ILE A 185 4.85 -2.28 4.42
N SER A 186 5.45 -1.31 5.13
CA SER A 186 4.69 -0.21 5.74
C SER A 186 4.00 0.67 4.69
N LEU A 187 4.72 1.08 3.64
CA LEU A 187 4.18 1.92 2.57
C LEU A 187 3.03 1.23 1.83
N LEU A 188 3.12 -0.07 1.55
CA LEU A 188 2.03 -0.85 0.96
C LEU A 188 0.79 -0.91 1.88
N ALA A 189 0.99 -1.03 3.20
CA ALA A 189 -0.10 -0.99 4.19
C ALA A 189 -0.71 0.42 4.39
N ASP A 190 0.04 1.48 4.11
CA ASP A 190 -0.45 2.87 4.13
C ASP A 190 -1.10 3.29 2.80
N LEU A 191 -0.70 2.67 1.70
CA LEU A 191 -1.31 2.81 0.37
C LEU A 191 -2.47 1.82 0.11
N GLU A 192 -2.81 0.99 1.11
CA GLU A 192 -3.86 -0.05 1.06
C GLU A 192 -3.74 -0.99 -0.16
N GLN A 193 -2.50 -1.31 -0.55
CA GLN A 193 -2.16 -2.08 -1.76
C GLN A 193 -1.41 -3.38 -1.41
N GLY A 194 -1.79 -4.47 -2.08
CA GLY A 194 -1.03 -5.73 -2.06
C GLY A 194 0.10 -5.75 -3.11
N PRO A 195 1.05 -6.71 -3.04
CA PRO A 195 2.16 -6.84 -3.98
C PRO A 195 1.69 -7.31 -5.37
N ASN A 196 1.73 -6.41 -6.36
CA ASN A 196 1.13 -6.60 -7.69
C ASN A 196 2.11 -7.20 -8.70
N THR A 197 3.36 -6.71 -8.77
CA THR A 197 4.40 -7.32 -9.62
C THR A 197 4.97 -8.60 -9.01
N SER A 198 5.68 -9.39 -9.81
CA SER A 198 6.47 -10.53 -9.32
C SER A 198 7.56 -10.09 -8.35
N PHE A 199 8.21 -8.94 -8.63
CA PHE A 199 9.29 -8.39 -7.82
C PHE A 199 8.80 -7.86 -6.45
N GLU A 200 7.62 -7.24 -6.40
CA GLU A 200 6.98 -6.92 -5.12
C GLU A 200 6.67 -8.18 -4.29
N ARG A 201 6.22 -9.28 -4.94
CA ARG A 201 5.94 -10.54 -4.23
C ARG A 201 7.20 -11.22 -3.71
N ASP A 202 8.26 -11.27 -4.51
CA ASP A 202 9.59 -11.73 -4.09
C ASP A 202 10.06 -10.96 -2.84
N ILE A 203 10.14 -9.63 -2.93
CA ILE A 203 10.55 -8.77 -1.81
C ILE A 203 9.66 -8.93 -0.58
N VAL A 204 8.33 -8.99 -0.72
CA VAL A 204 7.41 -8.99 0.43
C VAL A 204 7.22 -10.39 1.05
N CYS A 205 7.14 -11.44 0.22
CA CYS A 205 6.68 -12.77 0.65
C CYS A 205 7.80 -13.81 0.80
N GLU A 206 8.94 -13.67 0.13
CA GLU A 206 10.04 -14.64 0.22
C GLU A 206 11.04 -14.30 1.34
N GLU A 207 11.99 -15.19 1.63
CA GLU A 207 12.97 -15.05 2.70
C GLU A 207 14.15 -14.15 2.28
N GLU A 208 14.75 -13.41 3.21
CA GLU A 208 15.83 -12.44 2.87
C GLU A 208 17.11 -13.10 2.31
N ASP A 209 17.28 -14.42 2.46
CA ASP A 209 18.41 -15.18 1.93
C ASP A 209 18.13 -15.87 0.57
N SER A 210 16.88 -15.84 0.03
CA SER A 210 16.61 -16.30 -1.36
C SER A 210 16.87 -15.20 -2.40
N PHE A 211 16.77 -13.93 -2.00
CA PHE A 211 16.90 -12.77 -2.87
C PHE A 211 18.35 -12.57 -3.34
N LEU A 212 18.58 -12.63 -4.65
CA LEU A 212 19.89 -12.34 -5.25
C LEU A 212 20.26 -10.87 -5.03
N LEU A 213 21.34 -10.63 -4.30
CA LEU A 213 21.82 -9.29 -3.92
C LEU A 213 22.57 -8.60 -5.06
N SER A 214 22.16 -8.76 -6.33
CA SER A 214 22.79 -8.13 -7.49
C SER A 214 22.67 -6.60 -7.46
N LYS A 215 23.48 -5.88 -8.26
CA LYS A 215 23.41 -4.42 -8.31
C LYS A 215 22.07 -3.95 -8.91
N GLU A 216 21.61 -4.70 -9.88
CA GLU A 216 20.37 -4.51 -10.63
C GLU A 216 19.15 -4.72 -9.72
N ASN A 217 19.16 -5.77 -8.89
CA ASN A 217 18.10 -6.05 -7.93
C ASN A 217 18.07 -5.02 -6.79
N MET A 218 19.23 -4.61 -6.27
CA MET A 218 19.32 -3.56 -5.24
C MET A 218 18.87 -2.19 -5.78
N GLU A 219 19.12 -1.89 -7.05
CA GLU A 219 18.63 -0.68 -7.72
C GLU A 219 17.11 -0.75 -7.98
N ALA A 220 16.58 -1.89 -8.43
CA ALA A 220 15.15 -2.08 -8.58
C ALA A 220 14.40 -1.96 -7.25
N LEU A 221 14.96 -2.48 -6.15
CA LEU A 221 14.47 -2.30 -4.78
C LEU A 221 14.44 -0.81 -4.38
N ARG A 222 15.49 -0.06 -4.73
CA ARG A 222 15.60 1.39 -4.48
C ARG A 222 14.54 2.18 -5.27
N VAL A 223 14.29 1.82 -6.52
CA VAL A 223 13.26 2.43 -7.37
C VAL A 223 11.86 2.14 -6.83
N LEU A 224 11.54 0.88 -6.52
CA LEU A 224 10.24 0.49 -5.95
C LEU A 224 9.93 1.26 -4.64
N HIS A 225 10.92 1.42 -3.77
CA HIS A 225 10.77 2.24 -2.56
C HIS A 225 10.40 3.70 -2.88
N GLN A 226 11.08 4.32 -3.86
CA GLN A 226 10.82 5.70 -4.26
C GLN A 226 9.47 5.89 -4.94
N GLU A 227 9.01 4.92 -5.74
CA GLU A 227 7.66 4.94 -6.33
C GLU A 227 6.56 4.89 -5.26
N LEU A 228 6.76 4.08 -4.21
CA LEU A 228 5.82 3.99 -3.08
C LEU A 228 5.86 5.25 -2.20
N GLU A 229 7.05 5.82 -1.93
CA GLU A 229 7.17 7.12 -1.27
C GLU A 229 6.54 8.27 -2.08
N PHE A 230 6.60 8.21 -3.41
CA PHE A 230 5.96 9.21 -4.27
C PHE A 230 4.43 9.10 -4.19
N LYS A 231 3.87 7.90 -4.33
CA LYS A 231 2.43 7.64 -4.16
C LYS A 231 1.92 8.06 -2.78
N GLN A 232 2.72 7.86 -1.72
CA GLN A 232 2.36 8.30 -0.37
C GLN A 232 2.23 9.84 -0.28
N LYS A 233 3.17 10.57 -0.90
CA LYS A 233 3.15 12.04 -0.96
C LYS A 233 2.04 12.59 -1.85
N GLU A 234 1.74 11.91 -2.95
CA GLU A 234 0.59 12.22 -3.82
C GLU A 234 -0.73 12.08 -3.04
N ASN A 235 -0.92 10.97 -2.34
CA ASN A 235 -2.06 10.77 -1.44
C ASN A 235 -2.16 11.84 -0.34
N GLN A 236 -1.05 12.20 0.30
CA GLN A 236 -1.01 13.27 1.30
C GLN A 236 -1.45 14.62 0.71
N GLY A 237 -0.88 15.02 -0.44
CA GLY A 237 -1.26 16.26 -1.12
C GLY A 237 -2.73 16.29 -1.56
N ILE A 238 -3.30 15.15 -1.99
CA ILE A 238 -4.72 15.01 -2.30
C ILE A 238 -5.58 15.17 -1.03
N ALA A 239 -5.19 14.53 0.08
CA ALA A 239 -5.92 14.62 1.35
C ALA A 239 -5.90 16.05 1.91
N ASP A 240 -4.75 16.72 1.89
CA ASP A 240 -4.61 18.09 2.38
C ASP A 240 -5.35 19.10 1.49
N HIS A 241 -5.30 18.96 0.16
CA HIS A 241 -6.08 19.82 -0.72
C HIS A 241 -7.60 19.65 -0.52
N LEU A 242 -8.08 18.42 -0.29
CA LEU A 242 -9.48 18.18 0.07
C LEU A 242 -9.84 18.83 1.42
N ARG A 243 -8.96 18.79 2.43
CA ARG A 243 -9.15 19.50 3.71
C ARG A 243 -9.25 21.01 3.52
N GLU A 244 -8.40 21.62 2.68
CA GLU A 244 -8.45 23.04 2.36
C GLU A 244 -9.79 23.42 1.69
N GLN A 245 -10.24 22.62 0.72
CA GLN A 245 -11.52 22.81 0.03
C GLN A 245 -12.72 22.66 0.99
N ILE A 246 -12.73 21.62 1.82
CA ILE A 246 -13.74 21.39 2.86
C ILE A 246 -13.77 22.55 3.87
N ALA A 247 -12.62 22.99 4.37
CA ALA A 247 -12.53 24.12 5.30
C ALA A 247 -13.00 25.44 4.67
N SER A 248 -12.72 25.66 3.39
CA SER A 248 -13.25 26.81 2.62
C SER A 248 -14.78 26.76 2.55
N LEU A 249 -15.37 25.60 2.22
CA LEU A 249 -16.82 25.42 2.19
C LEU A 249 -17.46 25.58 3.58
N TRP A 250 -16.89 24.98 4.63
CA TRP A 250 -17.39 25.15 6.00
C TRP A 250 -17.38 26.62 6.45
N ASN A 251 -16.34 27.39 6.11
CA ASN A 251 -16.29 28.82 6.42
C ASN A 251 -17.35 29.62 5.65
N ARG A 252 -17.61 29.28 4.37
CA ARG A 252 -18.65 29.91 3.54
C ARG A 252 -20.07 29.53 3.96
N LEU A 253 -20.27 28.30 4.44
CA LEU A 253 -21.54 27.76 4.93
C LEU A 253 -21.81 28.07 6.42
N LEU A 254 -20.90 28.77 7.10
CA LEU A 254 -20.96 29.10 8.53
C LEU A 254 -21.15 27.86 9.44
N TYR A 255 -20.44 26.78 9.11
CA TYR A 255 -20.52 25.50 9.81
C TYR A 255 -19.96 25.60 11.25
N PRO A 256 -20.58 24.98 12.28
CA PRO A 256 -20.19 25.13 13.68
C PRO A 256 -18.72 24.78 13.95
N ALA A 257 -18.07 25.48 14.87
CA ALA A 257 -16.64 25.28 15.13
C ALA A 257 -16.37 23.87 15.69
N GLU A 258 -17.19 23.43 16.63
CA GLU A 258 -17.12 22.17 17.34
C GLU A 258 -17.19 20.96 16.38
N GLU A 259 -18.13 20.97 15.44
CA GLU A 259 -18.29 19.88 14.45
C GLU A 259 -17.10 19.78 13.48
N ARG A 260 -16.51 20.93 13.10
CA ARG A 260 -15.33 20.96 12.21
C ARG A 260 -14.09 20.40 12.90
N ASP A 261 -13.88 20.78 14.16
CA ASP A 261 -12.72 20.34 14.94
C ASP A 261 -12.82 18.85 15.26
N GLU A 262 -14.03 18.33 15.56
CA GLU A 262 -14.29 16.89 15.73
C GLU A 262 -14.07 16.10 14.41
N TYR A 263 -14.53 16.63 13.28
CA TYR A 263 -14.30 16.01 11.98
C TYR A 263 -12.80 16.00 11.60
N LEU A 264 -12.09 17.11 11.79
CA LEU A 264 -10.65 17.20 11.49
C LEU A 264 -9.80 16.36 12.46
N ALA A 265 -10.22 16.17 13.71
CA ALA A 265 -9.56 15.26 14.65
C ALA A 265 -9.72 13.79 14.25
N SER A 266 -10.85 13.42 13.64
CA SER A 266 -11.13 12.04 13.20
C SER A 266 -10.56 11.69 11.81
N HIS A 267 -10.39 12.66 10.91
CA HIS A 267 -9.98 12.43 9.51
C HIS A 267 -8.59 12.99 9.17
N GLN A 268 -7.58 12.67 9.99
CA GLN A 268 -6.17 13.09 9.78
C GLN A 268 -5.35 12.15 8.86
N GLY A 269 -5.88 10.97 8.52
CA GLY A 269 -5.18 10.01 7.68
C GLY A 269 -5.05 10.40 6.20
N TYR A 270 -4.23 9.67 5.45
CA TYR A 270 -3.98 9.89 4.02
C TYR A 270 -4.08 8.59 3.20
N LYS A 271 -4.72 7.56 3.77
CA LYS A 271 -4.97 6.29 3.07
C LYS A 271 -6.04 6.48 1.98
N PRO A 272 -6.10 5.61 0.96
CA PRO A 272 -7.18 5.65 -0.03
C PRO A 272 -8.59 5.65 0.59
N SER A 273 -8.78 4.93 1.70
CA SER A 273 -9.98 4.98 2.55
C SER A 273 -10.26 6.37 3.13
N ASP A 274 -9.29 7.02 3.78
CA ASP A 274 -9.42 8.39 4.32
C ASP A 274 -9.76 9.41 3.21
N ILE A 275 -9.04 9.33 2.09
CA ILE A 275 -9.23 10.20 0.91
C ILE A 275 -10.63 10.02 0.33
N LYS A 276 -11.17 8.80 0.33
CA LYS A 276 -12.55 8.54 -0.09
C LYS A 276 -13.55 9.26 0.82
N VAL A 277 -13.41 9.18 2.15
CA VAL A 277 -14.30 9.86 3.09
C VAL A 277 -14.23 11.38 2.95
N LEU A 278 -13.02 11.93 2.76
CA LEU A 278 -12.84 13.36 2.44
C LEU A 278 -13.56 13.78 1.14
N ARG A 279 -13.52 12.95 0.09
CA ARG A 279 -14.26 13.22 -1.16
C ARG A 279 -15.78 13.16 -0.97
N GLU A 280 -16.27 12.23 -0.14
CA GLU A 280 -17.70 12.08 0.14
C GLU A 280 -18.24 13.27 0.97
N GLU A 281 -17.48 13.77 1.95
CA GLU A 281 -17.82 15.02 2.69
C GLU A 281 -17.73 16.27 1.80
N PHE A 282 -16.69 16.40 0.98
CA PHE A 282 -16.59 17.52 0.03
C PHE A 282 -17.80 17.58 -0.93
N ALA A 283 -18.21 16.43 -1.47
CA ALA A 283 -19.41 16.33 -2.32
C ALA A 283 -20.70 16.69 -1.55
N ARG A 284 -20.82 16.28 -0.27
CA ARG A 284 -21.95 16.66 0.60
C ARG A 284 -22.02 18.17 0.82
N LEU A 285 -20.89 18.84 0.98
CA LEU A 285 -20.81 20.28 1.20
C LEU A 285 -21.08 21.09 -0.07
N GLU A 286 -20.64 20.63 -1.24
CA GLU A 286 -21.02 21.22 -2.53
C GLU A 286 -22.52 21.09 -2.81
N GLU A 287 -23.12 19.93 -2.56
CA GLU A 287 -24.58 19.73 -2.63
C GLU A 287 -25.32 20.66 -1.66
N LEU A 288 -24.85 20.78 -0.41
CA LEU A 288 -25.43 21.71 0.57
C LEU A 288 -25.31 23.19 0.16
N LYS A 289 -24.20 23.58 -0.50
CA LYS A 289 -24.04 24.91 -1.10
C LYS A 289 -25.07 25.14 -2.22
N MET A 290 -25.22 24.19 -3.14
CA MET A 290 -26.17 24.27 -4.25
C MET A 290 -27.63 24.30 -3.76
N GLN A 291 -27.99 23.50 -2.75
CA GLN A 291 -29.31 23.56 -2.11
C GLN A 291 -29.58 24.91 -1.42
N ASN A 292 -28.57 25.49 -0.77
CA ASN A 292 -28.69 26.82 -0.17
C ASN A 292 -28.85 27.92 -1.24
N LEU A 293 -28.05 27.91 -2.31
CA LEU A 293 -28.21 28.82 -3.45
C LEU A 293 -29.61 28.71 -4.02
N LYS A 294 -30.06 27.50 -4.36
CA LYS A 294 -31.42 27.21 -4.85
C LYS A 294 -32.51 27.80 -3.97
N ARG A 295 -32.44 27.58 -2.66
CA ARG A 295 -33.39 28.13 -1.69
C ARG A 295 -33.39 29.66 -1.65
N VAL A 296 -32.22 30.30 -1.71
CA VAL A 296 -32.13 31.77 -1.69
C VAL A 296 -32.62 32.36 -3.01
N THR A 297 -32.18 31.83 -4.16
CA THR A 297 -32.66 32.26 -5.49
C THR A 297 -34.17 32.10 -5.62
N GLN A 298 -34.76 31.00 -5.11
CA GLN A 298 -36.22 30.82 -5.08
C GLN A 298 -36.92 31.87 -4.20
N ALA A 299 -36.38 32.20 -3.02
CA ALA A 299 -36.92 33.28 -2.19
C ALA A 299 -36.80 34.66 -2.87
N SER A 300 -35.70 34.94 -3.58
CA SER A 300 -35.55 36.15 -4.39
C SER A 300 -36.54 36.16 -5.57
N ARG A 301 -36.84 35.03 -6.23
CA ARG A 301 -37.91 34.93 -7.25
C ARG A 301 -39.29 35.24 -6.68
N GLU A 302 -39.62 34.72 -5.49
CA GLU A 302 -40.86 35.06 -4.78
C GLU A 302 -40.93 36.57 -4.46
N GLU A 303 -39.84 37.18 -3.97
CA GLU A 303 -39.84 38.62 -3.70
C GLU A 303 -39.95 39.45 -4.99
N ILE A 304 -39.21 39.10 -6.05
CA ILE A 304 -39.27 39.74 -7.37
C ILE A 304 -40.71 39.69 -7.91
N ALA A 305 -41.37 38.53 -7.87
CA ALA A 305 -42.76 38.39 -8.31
C ALA A 305 -43.72 39.31 -7.51
N LEU A 306 -43.56 39.37 -6.18
CA LEU A 306 -44.32 40.28 -5.32
C LEU A 306 -44.03 41.77 -5.60
N TRP A 307 -42.85 42.13 -6.11
CA TRP A 307 -42.55 43.51 -6.54
C TRP A 307 -43.05 43.81 -7.95
N TRP A 308 -42.94 42.88 -8.90
CA TRP A 308 -43.57 42.99 -10.22
C TRP A 308 -45.09 43.18 -10.11
N ASP A 309 -45.76 42.50 -9.17
CA ASP A 309 -47.19 42.69 -8.88
C ASP A 309 -47.50 44.07 -8.27
N LYS A 310 -46.69 44.57 -7.33
CA LYS A 310 -46.84 45.94 -6.77
C LYS A 310 -46.64 47.03 -7.84
N CYS A 311 -45.79 46.76 -8.83
CA CYS A 311 -45.47 47.66 -9.94
C CYS A 311 -46.37 47.49 -11.17
N TYR A 312 -47.31 46.52 -11.17
CA TYR A 312 -48.15 46.15 -12.32
C TYR A 312 -47.35 45.85 -13.60
N PHE A 313 -46.22 45.16 -13.47
CA PHE A 313 -45.38 44.77 -14.61
C PHE A 313 -46.11 43.74 -15.48
N SER A 314 -46.19 44.01 -16.78
CA SER A 314 -46.79 43.13 -17.77
C SER A 314 -46.02 41.81 -17.92
N ARG A 315 -46.68 40.77 -18.47
CA ARG A 315 -46.04 39.48 -18.75
C ARG A 315 -44.83 39.60 -19.69
N GLN A 316 -44.82 40.59 -20.59
CA GLN A 316 -43.65 40.86 -21.44
C GLN A 316 -42.46 41.38 -20.61
N GLN A 317 -42.69 42.39 -19.76
CA GLN A 317 -41.64 42.97 -18.90
C GLN A 317 -41.08 41.97 -17.87
N ARG A 318 -41.90 41.03 -17.38
CA ARG A 318 -41.42 39.93 -16.52
C ARG A 318 -40.54 38.93 -17.29
N ASN A 319 -40.86 38.70 -18.58
CA ASN A 319 -40.10 37.80 -19.45
C ASN A 319 -38.79 38.41 -19.97
N GLU A 320 -38.57 39.72 -19.81
CA GLU A 320 -37.27 40.36 -20.12
C GLU A 320 -36.17 39.88 -19.17
N PHE A 321 -36.51 39.51 -17.92
CA PHE A 321 -35.57 38.89 -16.98
C PHE A 321 -35.53 37.36 -17.18
N ALA A 322 -34.75 36.92 -18.18
CA ALA A 322 -34.62 35.49 -18.53
C ALA A 322 -34.18 34.61 -17.35
N GLY A 323 -33.31 35.11 -16.47
CA GLY A 323 -32.80 34.41 -15.29
C GLY A 323 -33.89 33.96 -14.29
N PHE A 324 -35.11 34.51 -14.37
CA PHE A 324 -36.25 34.03 -13.58
C PHE A 324 -36.65 32.57 -13.88
N TYR A 325 -36.36 32.09 -15.10
CA TYR A 325 -36.77 30.78 -15.60
C TYR A 325 -35.61 29.77 -15.70
N ASP A 326 -34.43 30.14 -15.21
CA ASP A 326 -33.26 29.26 -15.14
C ASP A 326 -33.40 28.25 -13.99
N ASP A 327 -32.81 27.06 -14.10
CA ASP A 327 -32.74 26.07 -13.02
C ASP A 327 -31.28 25.66 -12.69
N GLU A 328 -30.27 26.31 -13.29
CA GLU A 328 -28.86 26.14 -12.95
C GLU A 328 -28.45 27.11 -11.83
N PHE A 329 -28.60 26.67 -10.57
CA PHE A 329 -28.44 27.51 -9.37
C PHE A 329 -26.97 27.87 -9.03
N THR A 330 -26.41 28.82 -9.77
CA THR A 330 -25.07 29.38 -9.58
C THR A 330 -25.06 30.63 -8.67
N GLU A 331 -23.86 31.07 -8.29
CA GLU A 331 -23.65 32.31 -7.52
C GLU A 331 -23.91 33.54 -8.40
N GLU A 332 -23.56 33.46 -9.68
CA GLU A 332 -23.86 34.44 -10.73
C GLU A 332 -25.37 34.58 -10.96
N LEU A 333 -26.12 33.47 -10.98
CA LEU A 333 -27.58 33.51 -11.11
C LEU A 333 -28.22 34.19 -9.89
N LEU A 334 -27.73 33.91 -8.66
CA LEU A 334 -28.21 34.61 -7.47
C LEU A 334 -27.94 36.11 -7.54
N LEU A 335 -26.73 36.53 -7.95
CA LEU A 335 -26.40 37.95 -8.13
C LEU A 335 -27.36 38.65 -9.12
N GLN A 336 -27.69 38.02 -10.26
CA GLN A 336 -28.66 38.55 -11.21
C GLN A 336 -30.06 38.75 -10.61
N HIS A 337 -30.48 37.88 -9.67
CA HIS A 337 -31.76 38.04 -8.98
C HIS A 337 -31.73 39.21 -8.00
N ASP A 338 -30.62 39.39 -7.27
CA ASP A 338 -30.48 40.51 -6.34
C ASP A 338 -30.38 41.86 -7.08
N GLU A 339 -29.75 41.89 -8.26
CA GLU A 339 -29.75 43.04 -9.17
C GLU A 339 -31.14 43.37 -9.74
N GLU A 340 -31.89 42.38 -10.24
CA GLU A 340 -33.27 42.58 -10.70
C GLU A 340 -34.18 43.05 -9.54
N LEU A 341 -34.06 42.43 -8.38
CA LEU A 341 -34.81 42.78 -7.18
C LEU A 341 -34.50 44.23 -6.74
N ALA A 342 -33.25 44.65 -6.79
CA ALA A 342 -32.85 46.04 -6.56
C ALA A 342 -33.41 47.00 -7.63
N ARG A 343 -33.37 46.62 -8.92
CA ARG A 343 -33.94 47.40 -10.04
C ARG A 343 -35.43 47.63 -9.86
N VAL A 344 -36.21 46.60 -9.53
CA VAL A 344 -37.67 46.71 -9.34
C VAL A 344 -38.01 47.49 -8.06
N LYS A 345 -37.25 47.29 -6.96
CA LYS A 345 -37.38 48.11 -5.73
C LYS A 345 -37.10 49.59 -6.00
N ALA A 346 -36.06 49.92 -6.79
CA ALA A 346 -35.74 51.29 -7.20
C ALA A 346 -36.83 51.89 -8.12
N TYR A 347 -37.39 51.11 -9.05
CA TYR A 347 -38.54 51.54 -9.85
C TYR A 347 -39.77 51.81 -8.97
N TYR A 348 -40.05 50.94 -7.98
CA TYR A 348 -41.17 51.14 -7.06
C TYR A 348 -41.03 52.45 -6.28
N GLU A 349 -39.89 52.69 -5.62
CA GLU A 349 -39.69 53.90 -4.81
C GLU A 349 -39.68 55.17 -5.67
N LYS A 350 -39.13 55.15 -6.88
CA LYS A 350 -39.19 56.28 -7.84
C LYS A 350 -40.64 56.64 -8.23
N ASN A 351 -41.52 55.65 -8.35
CA ASN A 351 -42.89 55.82 -8.87
C ASN A 351 -43.98 55.63 -7.80
N LYS A 352 -43.58 55.61 -6.53
CA LYS A 352 -44.38 55.19 -5.37
C LYS A 352 -45.70 55.93 -5.21
N GLU A 353 -45.69 57.24 -5.37
CA GLU A 353 -46.91 58.06 -5.29
C GLU A 353 -47.94 57.65 -6.35
N ILE A 354 -47.49 57.41 -7.59
CA ILE A 354 -48.34 57.00 -8.71
C ILE A 354 -48.88 55.59 -8.47
N LEU A 355 -48.01 54.64 -8.11
CA LEU A 355 -48.39 53.25 -7.84
C LEU A 355 -49.36 53.12 -6.65
N GLU A 356 -49.13 53.88 -5.57
CA GLU A 356 -50.06 53.94 -4.45
C GLU A 356 -51.40 54.61 -4.81
N CYS A 357 -51.39 55.68 -5.63
CA CYS A 357 -52.62 56.33 -6.10
C CYS A 357 -53.41 55.41 -7.05
N ILE A 358 -52.75 54.66 -7.94
CA ILE A 358 -53.37 53.59 -8.75
C ILE A 358 -54.02 52.54 -7.85
N LYS A 359 -53.30 52.04 -6.84
CA LYS A 359 -53.86 51.05 -5.89
C LYS A 359 -55.09 51.60 -5.16
N LYS A 360 -55.02 52.82 -4.61
CA LYS A 360 -56.14 53.50 -3.94
C LYS A 360 -57.33 53.70 -4.90
N ARG A 361 -57.06 54.02 -6.17
CA ARG A 361 -58.07 54.18 -7.23
C ARG A 361 -58.75 52.86 -7.57
N GLU A 362 -58.00 51.77 -7.69
CA GLU A 362 -58.56 50.45 -7.99
C GLU A 362 -59.32 49.84 -6.80
N GLU A 363 -58.90 50.12 -5.56
CA GLU A 363 -59.66 49.80 -4.35
C GLU A 363 -60.99 50.58 -4.31
N MET A 364 -60.98 51.89 -4.62
CA MET A 364 -62.20 52.70 -4.71
C MET A 364 -63.11 52.27 -5.87
N TRP A 365 -62.56 51.86 -7.00
CA TRP A 365 -63.32 51.29 -8.13
C TRP A 365 -64.00 49.97 -7.75
N LYS A 366 -63.27 49.05 -7.12
CA LYS A 366 -63.82 47.77 -6.62
C LYS A 366 -64.93 48.02 -5.58
N GLN A 367 -64.75 48.99 -4.68
CA GLN A 367 -65.80 49.42 -3.75
C GLN A 367 -67.02 50.04 -4.47
N MET A 368 -66.82 50.83 -5.53
CA MET A 368 -67.92 51.37 -6.35
C MET A 368 -68.76 50.24 -6.95
N LEU A 369 -68.12 49.29 -7.64
CA LEU A 369 -68.81 48.13 -8.24
C LEU A 369 -69.54 47.28 -7.20
N GLU A 370 -68.94 47.08 -6.02
CA GLU A 370 -69.56 46.35 -4.91
C GLU A 370 -70.78 47.08 -4.34
N PHE A 371 -70.72 48.41 -4.19
CA PHE A 371 -71.89 49.20 -3.82
C PHE A 371 -72.98 49.18 -4.91
N GLU A 372 -72.62 49.10 -6.19
CA GLU A 372 -73.61 48.96 -7.27
C GLU A 372 -74.25 47.56 -7.32
N LYS A 373 -73.50 46.49 -7.03
CA LYS A 373 -74.06 45.13 -6.83
C LYS A 373 -75.07 45.14 -5.68
N ARG A 374 -74.68 45.66 -4.51
CA ARG A 374 -75.58 45.80 -3.34
C ARG A 374 -76.78 46.70 -3.62
N ALA A 375 -76.63 47.77 -4.39
CA ALA A 375 -77.73 48.64 -4.80
C ALA A 375 -78.75 47.97 -5.73
N ASN A 376 -78.39 46.86 -6.38
CA ASN A 376 -79.25 46.09 -7.28
C ASN A 376 -79.81 44.80 -6.64
N ASP A 377 -79.42 44.43 -5.42
CA ASP A 377 -79.96 43.28 -4.68
C ASP A 377 -81.42 43.52 -4.23
N PRO A 378 -82.40 42.68 -4.62
CA PRO A 378 -83.78 42.77 -4.12
C PRO A 378 -83.90 42.73 -2.59
N ASN A 379 -82.99 42.05 -1.89
CA ASN A 379 -83.00 41.91 -0.43
C ASN A 379 -82.36 43.09 0.32
N ARG A 380 -81.76 44.06 -0.37
CA ARG A 380 -81.05 45.22 0.23
C ARG A 380 -81.81 45.91 1.35
N TYR A 381 -83.14 45.99 1.24
CA TYR A 381 -84.04 46.67 2.17
C TYR A 381 -84.34 45.91 3.49
N ASN A 382 -83.98 44.63 3.61
CA ASN A 382 -84.19 43.85 4.84
C ASN A 382 -83.20 44.21 5.98
N ASN A 383 -82.24 45.11 5.74
CA ASN A 383 -81.18 45.47 6.67
C ASN A 383 -81.59 46.53 7.73
N ARG A 384 -82.16 46.04 8.84
CA ARG A 384 -82.58 46.85 10.00
C ARG A 384 -81.39 47.32 10.86
N GLY A 385 -80.73 48.41 10.48
CA GLY A 385 -79.62 48.98 11.27
C GLY A 385 -79.11 50.37 10.88
N GLY A 386 -79.57 50.94 9.76
CA GLY A 386 -79.05 52.22 9.24
C GLY A 386 -77.86 52.07 8.28
N ASN A 387 -77.41 50.85 8.00
CA ASN A 387 -76.34 50.52 7.05
C ASN A 387 -76.58 51.17 5.67
N LEU A 388 -77.82 51.19 5.19
CA LEU A 388 -78.22 51.85 3.92
C LEU A 388 -77.82 53.35 3.86
N LEU A 389 -77.80 54.04 5.00
CA LEU A 389 -77.39 55.45 5.11
C LEU A 389 -75.86 55.61 5.24
N GLN A 390 -75.14 54.56 5.64
CA GLN A 390 -73.68 54.51 5.60
C GLN A 390 -73.22 54.21 4.16
N GLU A 391 -73.78 53.16 3.56
CA GLU A 391 -73.62 52.76 2.16
C GLU A 391 -73.83 53.94 1.19
N GLU A 392 -74.93 54.68 1.31
CA GLU A 392 -75.23 55.84 0.46
C GLU A 392 -74.29 57.03 0.72
N LYS A 393 -73.73 57.19 1.93
CA LYS A 393 -72.69 58.19 2.22
C LYS A 393 -71.33 57.78 1.65
N GLU A 394 -70.98 56.51 1.74
CA GLU A 394 -69.73 55.95 1.23
C GLU A 394 -69.73 55.94 -0.29
N ARG A 395 -70.84 55.56 -0.94
CA ARG A 395 -71.04 55.71 -2.39
C ARG A 395 -70.95 57.18 -2.83
N LYS A 396 -71.59 58.11 -2.12
CA LYS A 396 -71.46 59.55 -2.40
C LYS A 396 -70.04 60.10 -2.17
N LYS A 397 -69.28 59.52 -1.23
CA LYS A 397 -67.86 59.83 -1.05
C LYS A 397 -67.05 59.32 -2.24
N ILE A 398 -67.19 58.06 -2.63
CA ILE A 398 -66.48 57.45 -3.77
C ILE A 398 -66.80 58.20 -5.06
N ASN A 399 -68.07 58.41 -5.41
CA ASN A 399 -68.46 59.12 -6.63
C ASN A 399 -67.94 60.58 -6.71
N ARG A 400 -67.54 61.17 -5.56
CA ARG A 400 -66.96 62.51 -5.48
C ARG A 400 -65.43 62.51 -5.44
N ASP A 401 -64.83 61.49 -4.85
CA ASP A 401 -63.39 61.44 -4.57
C ASP A 401 -62.63 60.57 -5.58
N LEU A 402 -63.28 59.60 -6.23
CA LEU A 402 -62.72 58.79 -7.32
C LEU A 402 -62.35 59.65 -8.55
N PRO A 403 -63.22 60.51 -9.11
CA PRO A 403 -62.84 61.36 -10.26
C PRO A 403 -61.77 62.41 -9.91
N LYS A 404 -61.65 62.79 -8.63
CA LYS A 404 -60.56 63.66 -8.15
C LYS A 404 -59.23 62.92 -8.10
N LEU A 405 -59.24 61.67 -7.62
CA LEU A 405 -58.06 60.82 -7.60
C LEU A 405 -57.60 60.50 -9.03
N GLU A 406 -58.53 60.24 -9.95
CA GLU A 406 -58.24 60.06 -11.38
C GLU A 406 -57.66 61.34 -12.03
N LYS A 407 -58.14 62.54 -11.65
CA LYS A 407 -57.55 63.82 -12.12
C LYS A 407 -56.13 64.05 -11.57
N ILE A 408 -55.91 63.82 -10.28
CA ILE A 408 -54.57 63.91 -9.65
C ILE A 408 -53.62 62.92 -10.31
N LEU A 409 -54.09 61.70 -10.58
CA LEU A 409 -53.28 60.68 -11.23
C LEU A 409 -52.97 61.04 -12.68
N ALA A 410 -53.91 61.64 -13.43
CA ALA A 410 -53.65 62.14 -14.79
C ALA A 410 -52.53 63.21 -14.81
N GLU A 411 -52.52 64.10 -13.82
CA GLU A 411 -51.47 65.12 -13.66
C GLU A 411 -50.12 64.48 -13.30
N GLN A 412 -50.09 63.54 -12.35
CA GLN A 412 -48.87 62.82 -11.96
C GLN A 412 -48.31 61.95 -13.11
N ILE A 413 -49.17 61.23 -13.83
CA ILE A 413 -48.78 60.42 -15.00
C ILE A 413 -48.27 61.31 -16.13
N SER A 414 -48.95 62.40 -16.46
CA SER A 414 -48.47 63.32 -17.52
C SER A 414 -47.06 63.85 -17.21
N SER A 415 -46.80 64.21 -15.94
CA SER A 415 -45.47 64.64 -15.53
C SER A 415 -44.43 63.50 -15.48
N TYR A 416 -44.84 62.25 -15.27
CA TYR A 416 -43.96 61.09 -15.42
C TYR A 416 -43.60 60.83 -16.88
N GLU A 417 -44.58 60.86 -17.79
CA GLU A 417 -44.39 60.62 -19.23
C GLU A 417 -43.47 61.70 -19.83
N GLU A 418 -43.65 62.96 -19.43
CA GLU A 418 -42.77 64.09 -19.77
C GLU A 418 -41.33 63.90 -19.26
N LYS A 419 -41.14 63.50 -18.00
CA LYS A 419 -39.81 63.31 -17.37
C LYS A 419 -39.07 62.06 -17.82
N THR A 420 -39.79 61.06 -18.33
CA THR A 420 -39.22 59.73 -18.66
C THR A 420 -39.18 59.47 -20.17
N GLY A 421 -39.92 60.23 -20.98
CA GLY A 421 -40.00 60.07 -22.43
C GLY A 421 -40.75 58.80 -22.87
N ALA A 422 -41.47 58.14 -21.96
CA ALA A 422 -42.13 56.86 -22.17
C ALA A 422 -43.51 56.82 -21.47
N PRO A 423 -44.52 56.14 -22.04
CA PRO A 423 -45.86 56.08 -21.46
C PRO A 423 -45.88 55.32 -20.12
N PHE A 424 -46.78 55.70 -19.20
CA PHE A 424 -46.94 54.95 -17.95
C PHE A 424 -47.82 53.70 -18.19
N LEU A 425 -47.16 52.55 -18.33
CA LEU A 425 -47.79 51.26 -18.60
C LEU A 425 -48.17 50.52 -17.30
N VAL A 426 -49.35 49.90 -17.31
CA VAL A 426 -49.90 49.01 -16.28
C VAL A 426 -50.43 47.78 -17.01
N ASP A 427 -49.93 46.60 -16.66
CA ASP A 427 -50.19 45.32 -17.35
C ASP A 427 -49.97 45.34 -18.88
N GLY A 428 -49.25 46.34 -19.39
CA GLY A 428 -48.90 46.52 -20.81
C GLY A 428 -49.76 47.57 -21.54
N CYS A 429 -50.75 48.17 -20.88
CA CYS A 429 -51.56 49.25 -21.43
C CYS A 429 -51.25 50.58 -20.73
N ARG A 430 -51.36 51.71 -21.45
CA ARG A 430 -51.23 53.04 -20.85
C ARG A 430 -52.37 53.28 -19.86
N PHE A 431 -52.05 53.63 -18.61
CA PHE A 431 -53.04 53.56 -17.52
C PHE A 431 -54.27 54.47 -17.73
N MET A 432 -54.08 55.66 -18.29
CA MET A 432 -55.18 56.59 -18.57
C MET A 432 -56.16 56.05 -19.62
N ASP A 433 -55.70 55.19 -20.52
CA ASP A 433 -56.52 54.59 -21.57
C ASP A 433 -57.27 53.37 -21.00
N TYR A 434 -56.64 52.61 -20.10
CA TYR A 434 -57.29 51.58 -19.28
C TYR A 434 -58.45 52.17 -18.44
N VAL A 435 -58.23 53.30 -17.75
CA VAL A 435 -59.27 53.99 -16.96
C VAL A 435 -60.47 54.39 -17.84
N GLN A 436 -60.22 54.94 -19.02
CA GLN A 436 -61.27 55.30 -19.98
C GLN A 436 -62.04 54.06 -20.48
N MET A 437 -61.33 52.99 -20.84
CA MET A 437 -61.93 51.72 -21.27
C MET A 437 -62.80 51.11 -20.15
N GLN A 438 -62.34 51.16 -18.90
CA GLN A 438 -63.05 50.61 -17.75
C GLN A 438 -64.33 51.40 -17.43
N TRP A 439 -64.30 52.73 -17.52
CA TRP A 439 -65.49 53.59 -17.45
C TRP A 439 -66.47 53.35 -18.62
N ALA A 440 -65.96 53.19 -19.84
CA ALA A 440 -66.78 52.91 -21.02
C ALA A 440 -67.50 51.56 -20.91
N ALA A 441 -66.80 50.51 -20.51
CA ALA A 441 -67.39 49.19 -20.25
C ALA A 441 -68.43 49.24 -19.11
N HIS A 442 -68.21 50.04 -18.06
CA HIS A 442 -69.17 50.21 -16.96
C HIS A 442 -70.46 50.90 -17.41
N GLU A 443 -70.39 52.00 -18.17
CA GLU A 443 -71.61 52.64 -18.69
C GLU A 443 -72.30 51.79 -19.77
N GLN A 444 -71.57 51.01 -20.58
CA GLN A 444 -72.15 50.01 -21.48
C GLN A 444 -72.91 48.91 -20.72
N GLU A 445 -72.31 48.29 -19.69
CA GLU A 445 -72.98 47.29 -18.84
C GLU A 445 -74.24 47.87 -18.17
N LYS A 446 -74.16 49.13 -17.75
CA LYS A 446 -75.26 49.92 -17.18
C LYS A 446 -76.30 50.35 -18.20
N GLN A 447 -75.96 50.50 -19.49
CA GLN A 447 -76.90 50.69 -20.59
C GLN A 447 -77.62 49.39 -20.93
N LEU A 448 -76.90 48.28 -21.08
CA LEU A 448 -77.48 46.95 -21.28
C LEU A 448 -78.46 46.61 -20.16
N ARG A 449 -78.10 46.81 -18.88
CA ARG A 449 -79.03 46.64 -17.74
C ARG A 449 -80.25 47.57 -17.76
N LYS A 450 -80.15 48.78 -18.32
CA LYS A 450 -81.33 49.65 -18.53
C LYS A 450 -82.21 49.07 -19.63
N GLU A 451 -81.63 48.65 -20.74
CA GLU A 451 -82.35 48.01 -21.85
C GLU A 451 -83.01 46.71 -21.44
N GLU A 452 -82.34 45.83 -20.70
CA GLU A 452 -82.92 44.60 -20.13
C GLU A 452 -84.13 44.93 -19.26
N ARG A 453 -84.03 45.97 -18.40
CA ARG A 453 -85.15 46.43 -17.57
C ARG A 453 -86.29 47.05 -18.39
N ILE A 454 -85.99 47.67 -19.54
CA ILE A 454 -86.99 48.21 -20.47
C ILE A 454 -87.65 47.07 -21.27
N LYS A 455 -86.88 46.12 -21.78
CA LYS A 455 -87.33 44.92 -22.51
C LYS A 455 -88.16 44.01 -21.60
N ALA A 456 -87.75 43.81 -20.35
CA ALA A 456 -88.53 43.08 -19.35
C ALA A 456 -89.85 43.80 -19.00
N LYS A 457 -89.85 45.14 -18.90
CA LYS A 457 -91.09 45.93 -18.74
C LYS A 457 -91.97 45.91 -20.00
N HIS A 458 -91.39 45.92 -21.20
CA HIS A 458 -92.12 45.79 -22.45
C HIS A 458 -92.80 44.42 -22.49
N LEU A 459 -92.04 43.34 -22.32
CA LEU A 459 -92.54 41.98 -22.27
C LEU A 459 -93.57 41.78 -21.14
N GLN A 460 -93.41 42.43 -19.99
CA GLN A 460 -94.45 42.46 -18.95
C GLN A 460 -95.72 43.15 -19.46
N THR A 461 -95.61 44.34 -20.05
CA THR A 461 -96.75 45.11 -20.57
C THR A 461 -97.45 44.37 -21.72
N GLU A 462 -96.68 43.69 -22.56
CA GLU A 462 -97.13 42.86 -23.68
C GLU A 462 -97.88 41.62 -23.18
N ASN A 463 -97.33 40.88 -22.20
CA ASN A 463 -98.06 39.81 -21.53
C ASN A 463 -99.33 40.31 -20.83
N GLU A 464 -99.29 41.49 -20.21
CA GLU A 464 -100.46 42.12 -19.57
C GLU A 464 -101.51 42.58 -20.61
N MET A 465 -101.13 42.95 -21.83
CA MET A 465 -102.06 43.22 -22.94
C MET A 465 -102.60 41.94 -23.58
N THR A 466 -101.79 40.88 -23.71
CA THR A 466 -102.18 39.61 -24.35
C THR A 466 -103.02 38.70 -23.45
N PHE A 467 -102.72 38.65 -22.15
CA PHE A 467 -103.40 37.79 -21.17
C PHE A 467 -104.24 38.55 -20.13
N GLY A 468 -104.26 39.89 -20.20
CA GLY A 468 -105.02 40.78 -19.32
C GLY A 468 -104.30 41.12 -18.01
N SER A 469 -104.13 42.42 -17.74
CA SER A 469 -103.60 42.92 -16.47
C SER A 469 -104.44 42.43 -15.28
N LYS A 470 -103.80 41.76 -14.32
CA LYS A 470 -104.44 41.47 -13.02
C LYS A 470 -104.64 42.79 -12.26
N PRO A 471 -105.86 43.13 -11.79
CA PRO A 471 -106.14 44.42 -11.18
C PRO A 471 -105.45 44.55 -9.82
N ASN A 472 -104.32 45.26 -9.77
CA ASN A 472 -103.55 45.49 -8.54
C ASN A 472 -104.13 46.66 -7.73
N THR A 473 -105.32 46.46 -7.15
CA THR A 473 -105.96 47.45 -6.27
C THR A 473 -105.34 47.45 -4.87
N PRO A 474 -104.69 48.54 -4.40
CA PRO A 474 -104.11 48.58 -3.06
C PRO A 474 -105.21 48.70 -1.99
N ALA A 475 -105.36 47.65 -1.18
CA ALA A 475 -106.38 47.61 -0.13
C ALA A 475 -106.10 48.63 0.99
N LYS A 476 -106.92 49.70 1.05
CA LYS A 476 -106.91 50.69 2.14
C LYS A 476 -107.05 50.01 3.51
N ARG A 477 -106.05 50.13 4.37
CA ARG A 477 -106.26 50.17 5.83
C ARG A 477 -105.98 51.57 6.37
N ARG A 478 -107.08 52.33 6.47
CA ARG A 478 -107.19 53.63 7.13
C ARG A 478 -107.21 53.40 8.64
N ASN A 479 -106.30 54.02 9.38
CA ASN A 479 -106.59 54.42 10.76
C ASN A 479 -105.78 55.67 11.15
N PRO A 480 -106.38 56.70 11.75
CA PRO A 480 -105.68 57.93 12.09
C PRO A 480 -105.09 57.89 13.50
N ASN A 481 -103.84 58.32 13.65
CA ASN A 481 -103.47 59.33 14.65
C ASN A 481 -102.07 59.87 14.35
N CYS A 482 -101.93 61.19 14.38
CA CYS A 482 -100.66 61.88 14.16
C CYS A 482 -100.36 62.79 15.36
N SER A 483 -99.29 62.48 16.10
CA SER A 483 -98.63 63.48 16.94
C SER A 483 -97.16 63.13 17.23
N LYS A 484 -96.28 64.00 16.73
CA LYS A 484 -95.08 64.54 17.41
C LYS A 484 -94.01 63.54 17.91
N THR A 485 -92.89 63.56 17.16
CA THR A 485 -91.50 63.44 17.67
C THR A 485 -91.22 64.51 18.77
N PRO A 486 -90.10 64.50 19.55
CA PRO A 486 -88.79 63.94 19.18
C PRO A 486 -87.82 63.39 20.28
N ASN A 487 -86.67 62.90 19.77
CA ASN A 487 -85.29 63.19 20.21
C ASN A 487 -84.47 62.26 21.16
N LYS A 488 -83.20 62.15 20.76
CA LYS A 488 -81.94 62.10 21.55
C LYS A 488 -81.51 60.84 22.34
N ARG A 489 -80.57 60.14 21.66
CA ARG A 489 -79.12 60.07 22.00
C ARG A 489 -78.56 58.98 22.93
N LEU A 490 -77.30 58.67 22.58
CA LEU A 490 -76.11 58.39 23.39
C LEU A 490 -75.57 56.94 23.47
N LYS A 491 -74.26 56.90 23.22
CA LYS A 491 -73.34 55.78 23.15
C LYS A 491 -73.25 54.98 24.46
N GLY A 492 -72.96 53.70 24.34
CA GLY A 492 -72.28 52.91 25.38
C GLY A 492 -71.19 52.05 24.76
N THR A 493 -69.94 52.22 25.18
CA THR A 493 -68.89 51.19 25.10
C THR A 493 -68.75 50.55 26.49
N PRO A 494 -68.17 49.34 26.61
CA PRO A 494 -66.74 49.30 26.92
C PRO A 494 -65.97 48.09 26.32
N LYS A 495 -64.63 48.18 26.32
CA LYS A 495 -63.73 47.02 26.34
C LYS A 495 -63.21 46.81 27.76
N ARG A 496 -63.24 45.58 28.29
CA ARG A 496 -62.25 45.04 29.23
C ARG A 496 -62.43 43.54 29.39
N VAL A 497 -61.33 42.79 29.50
CA VAL A 497 -60.99 41.85 30.60
C VAL A 497 -59.53 41.42 30.40
N LEU A 498 -58.80 41.34 31.51
CA LEU A 498 -57.50 40.68 31.65
C LEU A 498 -57.69 39.57 32.69
N ARG A 499 -57.04 38.41 32.56
CA ARG A 499 -56.32 37.77 33.69
C ARG A 499 -55.45 36.55 33.25
N PRO A 500 -54.48 36.10 34.08
CA PRO A 500 -53.48 35.08 33.74
C PRO A 500 -53.55 33.85 34.68
N THR A 501 -52.39 33.22 34.97
CA THR A 501 -52.08 32.07 35.86
C THR A 501 -52.25 30.68 35.21
N GLY A 502 -51.48 29.63 35.58
CA GLY A 502 -50.25 29.60 36.41
C GLY A 502 -49.90 28.22 37.01
N ALA A 503 -48.67 28.10 37.56
CA ALA A 503 -48.15 27.04 38.44
C ALA A 503 -47.71 25.66 37.85
N ARG A 504 -46.96 24.90 38.67
CA ARG A 504 -46.31 23.59 38.42
C ARG A 504 -46.91 22.50 39.32
N LEU A 505 -46.67 21.21 39.01
CA LEU A 505 -46.56 20.12 40.00
C LEU A 505 -45.66 18.97 39.48
N ALA A 506 -45.34 17.96 40.30
CA ALA A 506 -44.24 16.99 40.07
C ALA A 506 -44.46 15.62 40.75
N HIS A 507 -43.40 14.76 40.78
CA HIS A 507 -43.27 13.42 41.45
C HIS A 507 -43.84 12.20 40.67
N ARG A 508 -43.37 10.93 40.82
CA ARG A 508 -42.43 10.29 41.80
C ARG A 508 -41.86 8.90 41.32
N LYS A 509 -40.62 8.55 41.76
CA LYS A 509 -40.04 7.24 42.26
C LYS A 509 -40.36 5.86 41.60
N ALA A 510 -39.61 4.74 41.79
CA ALA A 510 -38.21 4.41 42.20
C ALA A 510 -37.97 2.84 42.26
N LEU A 511 -36.78 2.41 42.74
CA LEU A 511 -36.22 1.04 43.00
C LEU A 511 -35.35 0.47 41.86
N ALA A 512 -34.12 -0.07 42.01
CA ALA A 512 -33.32 -0.75 43.08
C ALA A 512 -33.59 -2.27 43.22
N GLU A 513 -32.62 -3.16 43.53
CA GLU A 513 -31.16 -3.05 43.79
C GLU A 513 -30.36 -3.73 42.61
N ARG A 514 -29.20 -4.46 42.65
CA ARG A 514 -28.23 -4.91 43.69
C ARG A 514 -26.77 -4.99 43.16
N ASN A 515 -25.89 -5.82 43.77
CA ASN A 515 -24.49 -5.45 44.04
C ASN A 515 -23.52 -6.65 44.29
N ALA A 516 -22.20 -6.33 44.41
CA ALA A 516 -21.11 -7.05 45.13
C ALA A 516 -20.43 -8.31 44.51
N ASP A 517 -19.15 -8.67 44.80
CA ASP A 517 -17.91 -7.88 45.04
C ASP A 517 -16.62 -8.76 45.17
N MET A 518 -15.43 -8.12 45.26
CA MET A 518 -14.19 -8.48 46.03
C MET A 518 -13.13 -9.54 45.58
N SER A 519 -11.96 -9.01 45.15
CA SER A 519 -10.60 -9.09 45.78
C SER A 519 -9.58 -10.25 45.62
N HIS A 520 -8.34 -9.86 45.20
CA HIS A 520 -6.96 -10.19 45.71
C HIS A 520 -6.46 -11.68 45.81
N ALA A 521 -5.15 -12.06 45.88
CA ALA A 521 -3.86 -11.37 46.10
C ALA A 521 -2.60 -12.20 45.65
N PHE A 522 -1.39 -11.59 45.53
CA PHE A 522 0.00 -12.16 45.70
C PHE A 522 0.48 -13.36 44.79
N SER A 523 1.79 -13.69 44.56
CA SER A 523 3.09 -12.96 44.52
C SER A 523 4.28 -13.77 43.90
N THR A 524 5.31 -13.08 43.37
CA THR A 524 6.80 -13.32 43.47
C THR A 524 7.52 -14.66 43.09
N SER A 525 8.24 -14.66 41.94
CA SER A 525 9.66 -15.05 41.66
C SER A 525 10.33 -16.48 41.83
N THR A 526 11.17 -16.80 40.81
CA THR A 526 12.57 -17.36 40.81
C THR A 526 13.00 -18.88 40.92
N ILE A 527 13.84 -19.30 39.94
CA ILE A 527 15.19 -19.99 40.03
C ILE A 527 15.41 -21.53 39.79
N SER A 528 16.35 -21.83 38.84
CA SER A 528 17.35 -22.94 38.62
C SER A 528 17.00 -24.44 38.38
N GLY A 529 17.92 -25.20 37.73
CA GLY A 529 17.85 -26.69 37.74
C GLY A 529 18.83 -27.70 37.06
N GLY A 530 19.80 -27.40 36.16
CA GLY A 530 20.82 -28.39 35.65
C GLY A 530 20.33 -29.57 34.76
N HIS A 531 21.13 -30.58 34.30
CA HIS A 531 22.60 -30.74 34.09
C HIS A 531 22.97 -32.01 33.24
N HIS A 532 24.24 -32.16 32.81
CA HIS A 532 24.96 -33.37 32.27
C HIS A 532 24.87 -33.85 30.79
N GLY A 533 25.98 -34.50 30.36
CA GLY A 533 26.19 -35.35 29.16
C GLY A 533 27.51 -36.18 29.29
N PRO A 534 27.82 -37.14 28.38
CA PRO A 534 29.23 -37.43 27.93
C PRO A 534 29.32 -37.71 26.39
N VAL A 535 30.41 -37.64 25.60
CA VAL A 535 31.90 -37.81 25.69
C VAL A 535 32.45 -39.20 25.28
N ASN A 536 33.13 -39.28 24.11
CA ASN A 536 34.26 -40.17 23.68
C ASN A 536 34.31 -40.38 22.14
N SER A 537 35.40 -40.81 21.45
CA SER A 537 36.87 -40.58 21.62
C SER A 537 37.71 -41.17 20.46
N ASN A 538 38.81 -40.49 20.10
CA ASN A 538 40.15 -41.01 19.71
C ASN A 538 40.48 -41.82 18.41
N MET A 539 41.44 -41.22 17.67
CA MET A 539 42.75 -41.76 17.22
C MET A 539 42.94 -42.50 15.88
N SER A 540 44.17 -42.36 15.37
CA SER A 540 44.71 -42.83 14.09
C SER A 540 45.78 -43.93 14.30
N ILE A 541 46.18 -44.63 13.22
CA ILE A 541 47.32 -45.57 13.24
C ILE A 541 48.28 -45.24 12.08
N THR A 542 49.59 -45.33 12.34
CA THR A 542 50.66 -45.16 11.35
C THR A 542 51.67 -46.30 11.40
N SER A 543 52.20 -46.65 10.23
CA SER A 543 53.52 -47.25 9.91
C SER A 543 54.21 -48.19 10.92
N ALA A 544 54.52 -49.41 10.44
CA ALA A 544 55.82 -50.03 10.69
C ALA A 544 56.23 -50.91 9.51
N CYS A 545 57.44 -50.73 8.98
CA CYS A 545 58.10 -51.67 8.06
C CYS A 545 59.15 -52.43 8.87
N SER A 546 59.12 -53.77 8.82
CA SER A 546 59.99 -54.62 9.64
C SER A 546 61.14 -55.22 8.84
N SER A 547 62.29 -55.34 9.49
CA SER A 547 63.58 -55.71 8.90
C SER A 547 63.66 -57.15 8.43
N TYR A 548 64.55 -57.39 7.45
CA TYR A 548 65.60 -58.42 7.45
C TYR A 548 65.55 -59.41 8.63
N SER A 549 64.58 -60.34 8.60
CA SER A 549 64.36 -61.33 9.67
C SER A 549 63.82 -62.68 9.17
N ASP A 550 63.61 -62.82 7.85
CA ASP A 550 63.19 -64.07 7.23
C ASP A 550 64.37 -64.96 6.77
N PHE A 551 65.53 -64.38 6.43
CA PHE A 551 66.73 -65.16 6.07
C PHE A 551 67.24 -66.04 7.23
N ALA A 552 66.99 -65.63 8.48
CA ALA A 552 67.32 -66.41 9.67
C ALA A 552 66.36 -67.58 9.93
N ARG A 553 65.20 -67.67 9.25
CA ARG A 553 64.16 -68.67 9.54
C ARG A 553 64.33 -69.99 8.79
N GLU A 554 65.14 -70.04 7.73
CA GLU A 554 65.20 -71.22 6.85
C GLU A 554 66.08 -72.37 7.38
N PHE A 555 67.00 -72.10 8.32
CA PHE A 555 67.86 -73.12 8.92
C PHE A 555 67.14 -74.00 9.98
N ASP A 556 66.25 -73.44 10.80
CA ASP A 556 65.53 -74.19 11.85
C ASP A 556 64.46 -75.16 11.29
N ALA A 557 63.97 -74.92 10.07
CA ALA A 557 62.83 -75.64 9.50
C ALA A 557 63.08 -77.12 9.17
N LYS A 558 64.33 -77.60 9.14
CA LYS A 558 64.72 -78.94 8.64
C LYS A 558 65.00 -80.00 9.72
N ARG A 559 64.50 -79.82 10.95
CA ARG A 559 64.63 -80.82 12.05
C ARG A 559 63.29 -81.30 12.65
N LYS A 560 62.39 -81.83 11.82
CA LYS A 560 61.35 -82.79 12.25
C LYS A 560 60.75 -83.61 11.10
N ASN A 561 60.16 -84.75 11.47
CA ASN A 561 59.34 -85.66 10.66
C ASN A 561 60.05 -86.33 9.45
N ASN A 562 60.64 -87.50 9.73
CA ASN A 562 60.83 -88.56 8.73
C ASN A 562 59.71 -89.61 8.88
N CYS A 563 59.56 -90.49 7.87
CA CYS A 563 58.73 -91.70 7.80
C CYS A 563 57.26 -91.59 7.31
N ARG A 564 57.09 -91.94 6.02
CA ARG A 564 56.07 -92.85 5.42
C ARG A 564 54.58 -92.45 5.41
N SER A 565 53.78 -92.78 4.38
CA SER A 565 54.06 -93.27 3.01
C SER A 565 52.79 -93.38 2.17
N SER A 566 52.89 -93.24 0.83
CA SER A 566 51.87 -93.59 -0.20
C SER A 566 50.53 -92.80 -0.16
N SER A 567 49.77 -92.65 -1.25
CA SER A 567 49.91 -93.13 -2.64
C SER A 567 49.27 -92.16 -3.65
N ALA A 568 49.55 -92.32 -4.94
CA ALA A 568 49.21 -91.38 -6.01
C ALA A 568 47.73 -91.37 -6.44
N SER A 569 47.25 -90.23 -6.97
CA SER A 569 46.66 -90.18 -8.32
C SER A 569 46.42 -88.73 -8.83
N SER A 570 46.89 -88.49 -10.04
CA SER A 570 46.47 -87.42 -10.97
C SER A 570 45.81 -88.12 -12.19
N PRO A 571 45.27 -87.45 -13.24
CA PRO A 571 45.27 -86.02 -13.58
C PRO A 571 43.94 -85.48 -14.21
N THR A 572 44.01 -84.31 -14.88
CA THR A 572 43.11 -83.85 -15.99
C THR A 572 41.63 -83.47 -15.66
N SER A 573 40.93 -82.56 -16.38
CA SER A 573 41.32 -81.65 -17.49
C SER A 573 40.28 -80.53 -17.80
N LEU A 574 40.77 -79.38 -18.29
CA LEU A 574 40.24 -78.51 -19.38
C LEU A 574 38.73 -78.26 -19.56
N SER A 575 38.32 -76.99 -19.38
CA SER A 575 37.70 -76.13 -20.41
C SER A 575 37.59 -74.68 -19.87
N SER A 576 37.73 -73.54 -20.58
CA SER A 576 37.80 -73.16 -22.01
C SER A 576 36.54 -72.50 -22.59
N SER A 577 36.42 -71.17 -22.43
CA SER A 577 35.81 -70.14 -23.34
C SER A 577 35.97 -68.76 -22.65
N ARG A 578 36.43 -67.65 -23.24
CA ARG A 578 36.10 -66.92 -24.50
C ARG A 578 34.64 -66.41 -24.55
N SER A 579 34.32 -65.18 -24.97
CA SER A 579 35.10 -63.99 -25.38
C SER A 579 34.17 -62.76 -25.53
N ARG A 580 34.74 -61.59 -25.91
CA ARG A 580 34.10 -60.28 -26.25
C ARG A 580 33.84 -59.40 -25.02
N ILE A 581 34.24 -58.12 -24.95
CA ILE A 581 34.63 -57.07 -25.92
C ILE A 581 33.47 -56.52 -26.78
N THR A 582 33.07 -55.29 -26.45
CA THR A 582 32.49 -54.31 -27.37
C THR A 582 33.09 -52.95 -27.05
N LEU A 583 33.54 -52.24 -28.09
CA LEU A 583 33.98 -50.84 -28.03
C LEU A 583 32.92 -49.98 -28.70
N LEU A 584 32.67 -48.80 -28.13
CA LEU A 584 32.39 -47.53 -28.81
C LEU A 584 32.78 -46.40 -27.87
#